data_AF-A0A0G8C1E1-F1
#
_entry.id   AF-A0A0G8C1E1-F1
#
_cell.length_a   1.000
_cell.length_b   1.000
_cell.length_c   1.000
_cell.angle_alpha   90.00
_cell.angle_beta   90.00
_cell.angle_gamma   90.00
#
_symmetry.space_group_name_H-M   'P 1'
#
loop_
_entity.id
_entity.type
_entity.pdbx_description
1 polymer ?
#
loop_
_entity_poly.entity_id
_entity_poly.type
_entity_poly.pdbx_seq_one_letter_code
_entity_poly.pdbx_strand_id
1 'polypeptide(L)'
;MSNVKAVDKEEGDLTNKVKHKGDVDTSKPGTYIVDYSVVDSQGGNATATQTVIVEGNGEILDLKHTLTVPTATTIHVGDSFDPLEKVLAIDKEDGDLTSKVKLNGEMNTSKAGTYVLTYTVTDSKGHKVTAEQTVTVKVRDEVKNEIPILKVPATTTITEGDQFNPIQW
;
A
#
# COMPACT_ATOMS: atom_id res chain seq x y z
N MET A 1 23.76 17.51 -26.64
CA MET A 1 23.24 17.62 -25.26
C MET A 1 23.05 19.10 -24.95
N SER A 2 21.91 19.69 -25.31
CA SER A 2 21.73 21.15 -25.28
C SER A 2 21.07 21.69 -24.01
N ASN A 3 20.74 20.84 -23.04
CA ASN A 3 19.95 21.22 -21.85
C ASN A 3 20.48 20.70 -20.50
N VAL A 4 21.62 20.01 -20.46
CA VAL A 4 22.23 19.55 -19.21
C VAL A 4 23.16 20.63 -18.69
N LYS A 5 23.03 21.01 -17.42
CA LYS A 5 23.90 21.99 -16.75
C LYS A 5 24.31 21.48 -15.38
N ALA A 6 25.58 21.60 -15.06
CA ALA A 6 26.12 21.33 -13.73
C ALA A 6 26.86 22.57 -13.24
N VAL A 7 26.47 23.08 -12.08
CA VAL A 7 27.14 24.21 -11.44
C VAL A 7 27.55 23.81 -10.03
N ASP A 8 28.77 24.19 -9.69
CA ASP A 8 29.34 24.08 -8.38
C ASP A 8 29.64 25.48 -7.85
N LYS A 9 29.53 25.67 -6.53
CA LYS A 9 29.66 26.99 -5.92
C LYS A 9 31.12 27.44 -5.86
N GLU A 10 32.05 26.50 -5.72
CA GLU A 10 33.48 26.75 -5.56
C GLU A 10 34.24 26.66 -6.91
N GLU A 11 33.79 25.79 -7.82
CA GLU A 11 34.41 25.56 -9.14
C GLU A 11 33.68 26.21 -10.32
N GLY A 12 32.46 26.69 -10.13
CA GLY A 12 31.65 27.29 -11.19
C GLY A 12 31.03 26.23 -12.12
N ASP A 13 31.07 26.45 -13.43
CA ASP A 13 30.38 25.58 -14.39
C ASP A 13 31.15 24.27 -14.64
N LEU A 14 30.57 23.16 -14.21
CA LEU A 14 31.09 21.80 -14.36
C LEU A 14 30.43 21.02 -15.51
N THR A 15 29.62 21.65 -16.34
CA THR A 15 28.82 20.99 -17.39
C THR A 15 29.67 20.13 -18.33
N ASN A 16 30.89 20.58 -18.66
CA ASN A 16 31.81 19.83 -19.52
C ASN A 16 32.41 18.57 -18.87
N LYS A 17 32.31 18.43 -17.54
CA LYS A 17 32.75 17.25 -16.79
C LYS A 17 31.64 16.21 -16.61
N VAL A 18 30.40 16.52 -17.01
CA VAL A 18 29.26 15.61 -16.89
C VAL A 18 29.48 14.37 -17.76
N LYS A 19 29.37 13.20 -17.12
CA LYS A 19 29.33 11.89 -17.78
C LYS A 19 27.88 11.42 -17.84
N HIS A 20 27.54 10.64 -18.86
CA HIS A 20 26.24 10.00 -18.96
C HIS A 20 26.38 8.50 -19.23
N LYS A 21 25.32 7.75 -18.91
CA LYS A 21 25.18 6.33 -19.20
C LYS A 21 23.73 6.06 -19.60
N GLY A 22 23.54 5.20 -20.59
CA GLY A 22 22.23 4.87 -21.15
C GLY A 22 22.17 5.24 -22.62
N ASP A 23 21.67 4.31 -23.43
CA ASP A 23 21.51 4.49 -24.87
C ASP A 23 20.04 4.76 -25.18
N VAL A 24 19.78 5.77 -26.01
CA VAL A 24 18.44 6.11 -26.50
C VAL A 24 18.35 5.69 -27.96
N ASP A 25 17.53 4.68 -28.26
CA ASP A 25 17.25 4.27 -29.64
C ASP A 25 16.08 5.10 -30.18
N THR A 26 16.39 6.22 -30.83
CA THR A 26 15.37 7.14 -31.36
C THR A 26 14.59 6.57 -32.56
N SER A 27 14.92 5.37 -33.04
CA SER A 27 14.17 4.71 -34.11
C SER A 27 13.04 3.82 -33.59
N LYS A 28 12.98 3.58 -32.27
CA LYS A 28 11.99 2.72 -31.65
C LYS A 28 11.19 3.52 -30.62
N PRO A 29 9.85 3.52 -30.72
CA PRO A 29 9.02 4.06 -29.66
C PRO A 29 9.32 3.34 -28.34
N GLY A 30 9.40 4.11 -27.26
CA GLY A 30 9.78 3.55 -25.96
C GLY A 30 10.22 4.59 -24.95
N THR A 31 10.37 4.12 -23.71
CA THR A 31 10.93 4.91 -22.61
C THR A 31 12.38 4.48 -22.39
N TYR A 32 13.30 5.44 -22.48
CA TYR A 32 14.72 5.27 -22.28
C TYR A 32 15.16 6.05 -21.05
N ILE A 33 16.12 5.53 -20.29
CA ILE A 33 16.67 6.19 -19.11
C ILE A 33 18.12 6.55 -19.40
N VAL A 34 18.45 7.82 -19.17
CA VAL A 34 19.83 8.32 -19.24
C VAL A 34 20.22 8.81 -17.84
N ASP A 35 21.25 8.20 -17.28
CA ASP A 35 21.84 8.57 -16.00
C ASP A 35 22.98 9.55 -16.24
N TYR A 36 23.00 10.65 -15.49
CA TYR A 36 24.05 11.67 -15.51
C TYR A 36 24.80 11.65 -14.19
N SER A 37 26.11 11.91 -14.26
CA SER A 37 26.97 12.08 -13.09
C SER A 37 28.05 13.14 -13.33
N VAL A 38 28.41 13.87 -12.30
CA VAL A 38 29.54 14.81 -12.30
C VAL A 38 30.27 14.67 -10.98
N VAL A 39 31.60 14.79 -11.03
CA VAL A 39 32.47 14.77 -9.86
C VAL A 39 33.30 16.04 -9.86
N ASP A 40 33.30 16.78 -8.75
CA ASP A 40 34.14 17.96 -8.55
C ASP A 40 35.61 17.56 -8.29
N SER A 41 36.52 18.53 -8.18
CA SER A 41 37.95 18.25 -7.93
C SER A 41 38.27 17.84 -6.50
N GLN A 42 37.34 18.02 -5.56
CA GLN A 42 37.46 17.55 -4.17
C GLN A 42 36.87 16.13 -3.98
N GLY A 43 36.26 15.57 -5.02
CA GLY A 43 35.68 14.22 -5.04
C GLY A 43 34.19 14.16 -4.70
N GLY A 44 33.50 15.29 -4.54
CA GLY A 44 32.05 15.35 -4.39
C GLY A 44 31.34 14.91 -5.67
N ASN A 45 30.23 14.19 -5.54
CA ASN A 45 29.50 13.58 -6.65
C ASN A 45 28.03 14.03 -6.64
N ALA A 46 27.52 14.42 -7.81
CA ALA A 46 26.11 14.64 -8.06
C ALA A 46 25.61 13.73 -9.20
N THR A 47 24.41 13.17 -9.03
CA THR A 47 23.74 12.35 -10.05
C THR A 47 22.35 12.89 -10.37
N ALA A 48 21.89 12.64 -11.60
CA ALA A 48 20.54 12.96 -12.04
C ALA A 48 20.09 11.94 -13.09
N THR A 49 18.79 11.68 -13.19
CA THR A 49 18.23 10.77 -14.20
C THR A 49 17.27 11.52 -15.10
N GLN A 50 17.35 11.24 -16.41
CA GLN A 50 16.39 11.75 -17.40
C GLN A 50 15.65 10.59 -18.03
N THR A 51 14.32 10.64 -17.95
CA THR A 51 13.45 9.80 -18.75
C THR A 51 13.28 10.45 -20.13
N VAL A 52 13.64 9.72 -21.18
CA VAL A 52 13.43 10.12 -22.57
C VAL A 52 12.32 9.25 -23.16
N ILE A 53 11.26 9.90 -23.64
CA ILE A 53 10.14 9.23 -24.28
C ILE A 53 10.29 9.43 -25.78
N VAL A 54 10.45 8.35 -26.51
CA VAL A 54 10.38 8.32 -27.97
C VAL A 54 8.95 7.93 -28.33
N GLU A 55 8.18 8.86 -28.85
CA GLU A 55 6.81 8.61 -29.31
C GLU A 55 6.84 8.10 -30.76
N GLY A 56 5.98 7.15 -31.09
CA GLY A 56 5.78 6.72 -32.48
C GLY A 56 4.93 7.72 -33.25
N ASN A 57 5.08 7.76 -34.58
CA ASN A 57 4.21 8.55 -35.48
C ASN A 57 2.78 7.97 -35.51
N GLY A 58 2.03 8.13 -34.41
CA GLY A 58 0.65 7.64 -34.23
C GLY A 58 0.50 6.40 -33.35
N GLU A 59 1.59 5.84 -32.82
CA GLU A 59 1.52 4.79 -31.79
C GLU A 59 1.50 5.43 -30.40
N ILE A 60 0.43 5.17 -29.64
CA ILE A 60 0.37 5.52 -28.22
C ILE A 60 1.37 4.62 -27.51
N LEU A 61 2.34 5.22 -26.81
CA LEU A 61 3.27 4.48 -25.97
C LEU A 61 2.47 3.72 -24.91
N ASP A 62 2.58 2.40 -24.92
CA ASP A 62 1.94 1.54 -23.95
C ASP A 62 2.72 1.56 -22.64
N LEU A 63 2.15 2.22 -21.63
CA LEU A 63 2.76 2.33 -20.31
C LEU A 63 2.23 1.21 -19.41
N LYS A 64 3.01 0.81 -18.41
CA LYS A 64 2.48 -0.12 -17.40
C LYS A 64 1.34 0.55 -16.64
N HIS A 65 0.19 -0.13 -16.53
CA HIS A 65 -0.89 0.23 -15.62
C HIS A 65 -0.42 0.38 -14.16
N THR A 66 -1.20 1.14 -13.39
CA THR A 66 -1.05 1.25 -11.93
C THR A 66 -2.01 0.30 -11.23
N LEU A 67 -1.50 -0.56 -10.34
CA LEU A 67 -2.29 -1.40 -9.44
C LEU A 67 -2.17 -0.86 -8.02
N THR A 68 -3.29 -0.41 -7.45
CA THR A 68 -3.38 0.09 -6.07
C THR A 68 -4.09 -0.94 -5.20
N VAL A 69 -3.39 -1.38 -4.16
CA VAL A 69 -3.87 -2.35 -3.16
C VAL A 69 -3.48 -1.82 -1.78
N PRO A 70 -4.34 -1.90 -0.75
CA PRO A 70 -3.92 -1.54 0.60
C PRO A 70 -2.83 -2.49 1.08
N THR A 71 -1.73 -1.95 1.59
CA THR A 71 -0.57 -2.76 2.00
C THR A 71 -0.87 -3.65 3.22
N ALA A 72 -1.72 -3.18 4.14
CA ALA A 72 -2.14 -3.94 5.30
C ALA A 72 -3.56 -3.60 5.76
N THR A 73 -4.23 -4.61 6.34
CA THR A 73 -5.55 -4.47 6.98
C THR A 73 -5.57 -5.30 8.26
N THR A 74 -6.23 -4.80 9.32
CA THR A 74 -6.52 -5.58 10.53
C THR A 74 -8.03 -5.74 10.68
N ILE A 75 -8.47 -6.97 10.90
CA ILE A 75 -9.86 -7.33 11.21
C ILE A 75 -9.89 -8.23 12.45
N HIS A 76 -11.08 -8.49 12.99
CA HIS A 76 -11.28 -9.44 14.08
C HIS A 76 -11.87 -10.76 13.58
N VAL A 77 -11.72 -11.81 14.38
CA VAL A 77 -12.31 -13.12 14.10
C VAL A 77 -13.82 -12.97 13.85
N GLY A 78 -14.26 -13.53 12.72
CA GLY A 78 -15.65 -13.52 12.26
C GLY A 78 -16.09 -12.25 11.53
N ASP A 79 -15.22 -11.24 11.37
CA ASP A 79 -15.54 -10.10 10.50
C ASP A 79 -15.71 -10.56 9.04
N SER A 80 -16.65 -9.93 8.33
CA SER A 80 -16.72 -10.02 6.87
C SER A 80 -15.58 -9.22 6.25
N PHE A 81 -14.93 -9.78 5.23
CA PHE A 81 -13.84 -9.13 4.51
C PHE A 81 -13.95 -9.42 3.02
N ASP A 82 -14.09 -8.37 2.21
CA ASP A 82 -14.01 -8.44 0.76
C ASP A 82 -12.60 -8.04 0.29
N PRO A 83 -11.79 -8.97 -0.22
CA PRO A 83 -10.41 -8.70 -0.61
C PRO A 83 -10.28 -7.79 -1.84
N LEU A 84 -11.36 -7.52 -2.59
CA LEU A 84 -11.33 -6.68 -3.80
C LEU A 84 -11.90 -5.27 -3.60
N GLU A 85 -12.58 -4.99 -2.48
CA GLU A 85 -13.33 -3.74 -2.24
C GLU A 85 -12.49 -2.46 -2.46
N LYS A 86 -11.20 -2.49 -2.07
CA LYS A 86 -10.29 -1.33 -2.12
C LYS A 86 -9.17 -1.49 -3.16
N VAL A 87 -9.35 -2.39 -4.12
CA VAL A 87 -8.39 -2.64 -5.17
C VAL A 87 -8.78 -1.82 -6.41
N LEU A 88 -7.80 -1.15 -7.03
CA LEU A 88 -7.98 -0.41 -8.27
C LEU A 88 -6.84 -0.72 -9.24
N ALA A 89 -7.16 -0.92 -10.51
CA ALA A 89 -6.18 -1.05 -11.57
C ALA A 89 -6.51 -0.08 -12.70
N ILE A 90 -5.69 0.95 -12.89
CA ILE A 90 -5.91 2.00 -13.88
C ILE A 90 -4.78 2.01 -14.88
N ASP A 91 -5.16 1.91 -16.14
CA ASP A 91 -4.29 2.00 -17.30
C ASP A 91 -4.68 3.22 -18.13
N LYS A 92 -3.69 3.90 -18.71
CA LYS A 92 -3.95 5.11 -19.50
C LYS A 92 -4.49 4.76 -20.89
N GLU A 93 -4.07 3.63 -21.44
CA GLU A 93 -4.37 3.15 -22.79
C GLU A 93 -5.59 2.21 -22.79
N ASP A 94 -5.69 1.32 -21.79
CA ASP A 94 -6.76 0.33 -21.64
C ASP A 94 -7.90 0.77 -20.70
N GLY A 95 -7.72 1.86 -19.95
CA GLY A 95 -8.71 2.37 -19.00
C GLY A 95 -8.75 1.59 -17.68
N ASP A 96 -9.95 1.41 -17.13
CA ASP A 96 -10.14 0.72 -15.85
C ASP A 96 -10.07 -0.81 -16.02
N LEU A 97 -9.02 -1.40 -15.46
CA LEU A 97 -8.71 -2.82 -15.45
C LEU A 97 -9.10 -3.51 -14.14
N THR A 98 -9.75 -2.83 -13.20
CA THR A 98 -10.02 -3.34 -11.84
C THR A 98 -10.75 -4.69 -11.85
N SER A 99 -11.69 -4.87 -12.78
CA SER A 99 -12.42 -6.13 -12.95
C SER A 99 -11.57 -7.31 -13.45
N LYS A 100 -10.37 -7.04 -13.97
CA LYS A 100 -9.43 -8.06 -14.47
C LYS A 100 -8.38 -8.45 -13.43
N VAL A 101 -8.40 -7.84 -12.23
CA VAL A 101 -7.46 -8.18 -11.16
C VAL A 101 -7.73 -9.61 -10.69
N LYS A 102 -6.66 -10.42 -10.68
CA LYS A 102 -6.64 -11.79 -10.16
C LYS A 102 -6.09 -11.78 -8.75
N LEU A 103 -6.83 -12.40 -7.83
CA LEU A 103 -6.43 -12.62 -6.46
C LEU A 103 -5.85 -14.03 -6.30
N ASN A 104 -4.70 -14.14 -5.66
CA ASN A 104 -4.09 -15.39 -5.23
C ASN A 104 -3.79 -15.34 -3.73
N GLY A 105 -4.01 -16.46 -3.04
CA GLY A 105 -3.88 -16.57 -1.59
C GLY A 105 -5.18 -17.03 -0.94
N GLU A 106 -5.05 -17.78 0.15
CA GLU A 106 -6.17 -18.25 0.95
C GLU A 106 -6.19 -17.52 2.28
N MET A 107 -7.39 -17.14 2.71
CA MET A 107 -7.60 -16.48 3.99
C MET A 107 -8.76 -17.15 4.74
N ASN A 108 -8.65 -17.21 6.06
CA ASN A 108 -9.72 -17.68 6.93
C ASN A 108 -10.00 -16.66 8.03
N THR A 109 -11.06 -15.86 7.88
CA THR A 109 -11.43 -14.83 8.87
C THR A 109 -11.96 -15.41 10.18
N SER A 110 -12.24 -16.72 10.24
CA SER A 110 -12.64 -17.42 11.46
C SER A 110 -11.45 -17.87 12.31
N LYS A 111 -10.21 -17.67 11.85
CA LYS A 111 -9.00 -18.02 12.58
C LYS A 111 -8.10 -16.80 12.72
N ALA A 112 -7.66 -16.53 13.94
CA ALA A 112 -6.66 -15.49 14.17
C ALA A 112 -5.33 -15.88 13.50
N GLY A 113 -4.67 -14.90 12.90
CA GLY A 113 -3.45 -15.13 12.12
C GLY A 113 -3.15 -13.99 11.16
N THR A 114 -2.04 -14.11 10.45
CA THR A 114 -1.65 -13.19 9.38
C THR A 114 -1.70 -13.92 8.05
N TYR A 115 -2.39 -13.33 7.10
CA TYR A 115 -2.61 -13.86 5.75
C TYR A 115 -2.02 -12.89 4.73
N VAL A 116 -1.36 -13.40 3.70
CA VAL A 116 -0.83 -12.57 2.60
C VAL A 116 -1.62 -12.88 1.35
N LEU A 117 -2.17 -11.84 0.75
CA LEU A 117 -2.92 -11.88 -0.49
C LEU A 117 -2.10 -11.23 -1.59
N THR A 118 -1.98 -11.89 -2.73
CA THR A 118 -1.25 -11.41 -3.90
C THR A 118 -2.23 -11.06 -5.01
N TYR A 119 -2.17 -9.84 -5.50
CA TYR A 119 -3.02 -9.31 -6.56
C TYR A 119 -2.19 -9.16 -7.82
N THR A 120 -2.75 -9.53 -8.95
CA THR A 120 -2.08 -9.47 -10.24
C THR A 120 -3.03 -8.99 -11.30
N VAL A 121 -2.61 -8.05 -12.12
CA VAL A 121 -3.36 -7.65 -13.32
C VAL A 121 -2.44 -7.54 -14.52
N THR A 122 -3.01 -7.75 -15.70
CA THR A 122 -2.30 -7.75 -16.98
C THR A 122 -3.13 -6.96 -17.96
N ASP A 123 -2.51 -5.99 -18.62
CA ASP A 123 -3.15 -5.15 -19.64
C ASP A 123 -3.21 -5.85 -21.00
N SER A 124 -3.75 -5.17 -22.01
CA SER A 124 -3.96 -5.76 -23.35
C SER A 124 -2.67 -6.07 -24.10
N LYS A 125 -1.56 -5.42 -23.72
CA LYS A 125 -0.24 -5.59 -24.33
C LYS A 125 0.66 -6.56 -23.55
N GLY A 126 0.18 -7.02 -22.40
CA GLY A 126 0.81 -8.07 -21.62
C GLY A 126 1.75 -7.56 -20.55
N HIS A 127 1.79 -6.26 -20.24
CA HIS A 127 2.48 -5.84 -19.03
C HIS A 127 1.73 -6.37 -17.83
N LYS A 128 2.49 -6.86 -16.85
CA LYS A 128 1.96 -7.49 -15.64
C LYS A 128 2.46 -6.73 -14.42
N VAL A 129 1.53 -6.35 -13.55
CA VAL A 129 1.84 -5.75 -12.24
C VAL A 129 1.28 -6.64 -11.14
N THR A 130 2.07 -6.77 -10.07
CA THR A 130 1.74 -7.55 -8.89
C THR A 130 1.86 -6.65 -7.65
N ALA A 131 0.92 -6.79 -6.72
CA ALA A 131 0.96 -6.14 -5.41
C ALA A 131 0.50 -7.12 -4.31
N GLU A 132 0.91 -6.89 -3.07
CA GLU A 132 0.56 -7.74 -1.93
C GLU A 132 -0.16 -6.94 -0.85
N GLN A 133 -1.09 -7.61 -0.16
CA GLN A 133 -1.75 -7.12 1.05
C GLN A 133 -1.52 -8.11 2.19
N THR A 134 -1.11 -7.58 3.34
CA THR A 134 -1.10 -8.34 4.59
C THR A 134 -2.39 -8.13 5.37
N VAL A 135 -3.14 -9.19 5.65
CA VAL A 135 -4.35 -9.11 6.47
C VAL A 135 -4.12 -9.82 7.81
N THR A 136 -4.25 -9.09 8.90
CA THR A 136 -4.14 -9.62 10.26
C THR A 136 -5.51 -9.82 10.87
N VAL A 137 -5.86 -11.05 11.21
CA VAL A 137 -7.07 -11.41 11.96
C VAL A 137 -6.71 -11.52 13.43
N LYS A 138 -7.28 -10.66 14.27
CA LYS A 138 -7.10 -10.67 15.72
C LYS A 138 -8.29 -11.36 16.41
N VAL A 139 -8.03 -12.03 17.53
CA VAL A 139 -9.11 -12.44 18.43
C VAL A 139 -9.85 -11.19 18.93
N ARG A 140 -11.16 -11.28 19.12
CA ARG A 140 -11.89 -10.23 19.86
C ARG A 140 -11.50 -10.34 21.32
N ASP A 141 -11.40 -9.19 21.99
CA ASP A 141 -11.28 -9.19 23.43
C ASP A 141 -12.49 -9.88 24.03
N GLU A 142 -12.25 -10.87 24.90
CA GLU A 142 -13.34 -11.47 25.66
C GLU A 142 -13.86 -10.41 26.63
N VAL A 143 -15.14 -10.04 26.48
CA VAL A 143 -15.81 -9.25 27.51
C VAL A 143 -15.98 -10.18 28.71
N LYS A 144 -15.09 -10.05 29.68
CA LYS A 144 -15.14 -10.84 30.90
C LYS A 144 -16.45 -10.51 31.62
N ASN A 145 -17.35 -11.48 31.73
CA ASN A 145 -18.56 -11.31 32.52
C ASN A 145 -18.16 -11.16 33.99
N GLU A 146 -18.43 -10.00 34.59
CA GLU A 146 -18.27 -9.81 36.02
C GLU A 146 -19.44 -10.48 36.75
N ILE A 147 -19.14 -11.28 37.76
CA ILE A 147 -20.17 -11.89 38.61
C ILE A 147 -20.92 -10.79 39.37
N PRO A 148 -22.27 -10.84 39.46
CA PRO A 148 -23.02 -9.87 40.23
C PRO A 148 -22.67 -9.96 41.73
N ILE A 149 -22.48 -8.80 42.36
CA ILE A 149 -22.19 -8.73 43.79
C ILE A 149 -23.51 -8.63 44.56
N LEU A 150 -23.87 -9.68 45.31
CA LEU A 150 -25.00 -9.65 46.24
C LEU A 150 -24.50 -9.22 47.64
N LYS A 151 -24.99 -8.09 48.14
CA LYS A 151 -24.75 -7.63 49.51
C LYS A 151 -26.04 -7.74 50.30
N VAL A 152 -26.03 -8.56 51.35
CA VAL A 152 -27.10 -8.62 52.35
C VAL A 152 -26.54 -8.20 53.71
N PRO A 153 -27.28 -7.45 54.52
CA PRO A 153 -26.86 -7.15 55.88
C PRO A 153 -26.74 -8.46 56.68
N ALA A 154 -25.69 -8.58 57.50
CA ALA A 154 -25.45 -9.78 58.31
C ALA A 154 -26.55 -10.00 59.37
N THR A 155 -27.11 -8.90 59.87
CA THR A 155 -28.28 -8.93 60.78
C THR A 155 -29.20 -7.77 60.45
N THR A 156 -30.50 -8.02 60.61
CA THR A 156 -31.57 -7.01 60.57
C THR A 156 -32.38 -7.20 61.85
N THR A 157 -32.71 -6.10 62.53
CA THR A 157 -33.60 -6.10 63.69
C THR A 157 -34.90 -5.42 63.33
N ILE A 158 -36.02 -6.08 63.62
CA ILE A 158 -37.38 -5.55 63.47
C ILE A 158 -38.12 -5.70 64.80
N THR A 159 -39.18 -4.91 65.00
CA THR A 159 -40.03 -4.97 66.19
C THR A 159 -41.17 -5.97 66.01
N GLU A 160 -41.70 -6.50 67.10
CA GLU A 160 -42.87 -7.38 67.08
C GLU A 160 -44.06 -6.69 66.40
N GLY A 161 -44.61 -7.32 65.35
CA GLY A 161 -45.69 -6.78 64.53
C GLY A 161 -45.25 -6.14 63.20
N ASP A 162 -43.95 -5.93 62.99
CA ASP A 162 -43.44 -5.35 61.74
C ASP A 162 -43.55 -6.34 60.56
N GLN A 163 -43.87 -5.82 59.37
CA GLN A 163 -43.80 -6.59 58.13
C GLN A 163 -42.36 -6.56 57.58
N PHE A 164 -41.78 -7.74 57.34
CA PHE A 164 -40.48 -7.87 56.69
C PHE A 164 -40.65 -8.19 55.20
N ASN A 165 -40.12 -7.32 54.34
CA ASN A 165 -40.03 -7.61 52.92
C ASN A 165 -38.55 -7.85 52.54
N PRO A 166 -38.19 -9.07 52.14
CA PRO A 166 -36.81 -9.46 51.85
C PRO A 166 -36.22 -8.82 50.59
N ILE A 167 -37.06 -8.20 49.74
CA ILE A 167 -36.68 -7.62 48.45
C ILE A 167 -37.57 -6.39 48.19
N GLN A 168 -37.45 -5.33 49.00
CA GLN A 168 -38.06 -4.03 48.64
C GLN A 168 -37.20 -3.38 47.56
N TRP A 169 -37.81 -2.97 46.44
CA TRP A 169 -37.16 -2.18 45.39
C TRP A 169 -37.13 -0.70 45.77
#